data_AF-A0A401SME9-F1
#
_entry.id   AF-A0A401SME9-F1
#
_cell.length_a   1.000
_cell.length_b   1.000
_cell.length_c   1.000
_cell.angle_alpha   90.00
_cell.angle_beta   90.00
_cell.angle_gamma   90.00
#
_symmetry.space_group_name_H-M   'P 1'
#
loop_
_entity.id
_entity.type
_entity.pdbx_description
1 polymer ?
#
loop_
_entity_poly.entity_id
_entity_poly.type
_entity_poly.pdbx_seq_one_letter_code
_entity_poly.pdbx_strand_id
1 'polypeptide(L)'
;MKYNAAGYLVIPTNGIYFIYAQVTFKCLQDCSKLVQQFFVSIFKKNNHYQDPEVLLKSYVRPQAKGDDFLKISTYQGGAFKLYADDHMYVEVPKNSRISVHEQETYFGAFLLEPSASD
;
A
#
# COMPACT_ATOMS: atom_id res chain seq x y z
N MET A 1 1.48 -0.84 -17.44
CA MET A 1 1.40 -0.13 -16.14
C MET A 1 2.74 0.51 -15.89
N LYS A 2 2.80 1.75 -15.41
CA LYS A 2 4.07 2.48 -15.21
C LYS A 2 3.96 3.42 -14.01
N TYR A 3 5.08 3.75 -13.39
CA TYR A 3 5.13 4.83 -12.41
C TYR A 3 5.26 6.18 -13.13
N ASN A 4 4.53 7.19 -12.66
CA ASN A 4 4.73 8.58 -13.12
C ASN A 4 5.81 9.30 -12.30
N ALA A 5 6.14 10.54 -12.67
CA ALA A 5 7.19 11.33 -12.01
C ALA A 5 6.94 11.60 -10.51
N ALA A 6 5.68 11.51 -10.06
CA ALA A 6 5.30 11.69 -8.67
C ALA A 6 5.21 10.36 -7.89
N GLY A 7 5.58 9.22 -8.51
CA GLY A 7 5.61 7.92 -7.85
C GLY A 7 4.28 7.16 -7.82
N TYR A 8 3.27 7.61 -8.56
CA TYR A 8 1.99 6.89 -8.67
C TYR A 8 2.07 5.79 -9.73
N LEU A 9 1.56 4.60 -9.42
CA LEU A 9 1.37 3.52 -10.38
C LEU A 9 0.11 3.82 -11.21
N VAL A 10 0.27 4.01 -12.53
CA VAL A 10 -0.81 4.40 -13.43
C VAL A 10 -1.40 3.18 -14.13
N ILE A 11 -2.72 3.02 -14.00
CA ILE A 11 -3.48 1.96 -14.65
C ILE A 11 -3.62 2.25 -16.15
N PRO A 12 -3.18 1.34 -17.04
CA PRO A 12 -3.13 1.62 -18.48
C PRO A 12 -4.43 1.31 -19.22
N THR A 13 -5.29 0.44 -18.68
CA THR A 13 -6.53 0.01 -19.33
C THR A 13 -7.58 -0.33 -18.29
N ASN A 14 -8.85 -0.29 -18.69
CA ASN A 14 -9.96 -0.65 -17.82
C ASN A 14 -9.96 -2.17 -17.56
N GLY A 15 -10.20 -2.58 -16.32
CA GLY A 15 -10.23 -4.01 -15.99
C GLY A 15 -10.29 -4.31 -14.50
N ILE A 16 -10.32 -5.59 -14.19
CA ILE A 16 -10.15 -6.09 -12.82
C ILE A 16 -8.67 -6.31 -12.59
N TYR A 17 -8.11 -5.64 -11.59
CA TYR A 17 -6.71 -5.76 -11.20
C TYR A 17 -6.60 -6.39 -9.83
N PHE A 18 -5.68 -7.33 -9.67
CA PHE A 18 -5.22 -7.70 -8.34
C PHE A 18 -4.16 -6.69 -7.90
N ILE A 19 -4.41 -5.98 -6.81
CA ILE A 19 -3.46 -5.05 -6.20
C ILE A 19 -2.92 -5.66 -4.92
N TYR A 20 -1.65 -5.42 -4.60
CA TYR A 20 -1.03 -5.94 -3.39
C TYR A 20 0.09 -5.04 -2.89
N ALA A 21 0.33 -5.07 -1.58
CA ALA A 21 1.46 -4.43 -0.96
C ALA A 21 1.98 -5.27 0.21
N GLN A 22 3.29 -5.27 0.38
CA GLN A 22 3.93 -5.64 1.63
C GLN A 22 4.72 -4.45 2.16
N VAL A 23 4.62 -4.17 3.45
CA VAL A 23 5.49 -3.20 4.12
C VAL A 23 6.02 -3.81 5.39
N THR A 24 7.34 -3.72 5.56
CA THR A 24 8.00 -4.11 6.81
C THR A 24 8.35 -2.88 7.62
N PHE A 25 7.69 -2.71 8.76
CA PHE A 25 8.01 -1.70 9.74
C PHE A 25 9.20 -2.13 10.60
N LYS A 26 10.03 -1.17 11.00
CA LYS A 26 11.13 -1.33 11.94
C LYS A 26 10.83 -0.54 13.21
N CYS A 27 11.03 -1.17 14.35
CA CYS A 27 10.82 -0.59 15.66
C CYS A 27 12.11 -0.78 16.47
N LEU A 28 12.60 0.29 17.11
CA LEU A 28 13.86 0.28 17.87
C LEU A 28 13.68 0.27 19.40
N GLN A 29 12.44 0.46 19.90
CA GLN A 29 12.11 0.63 21.32
C GLN A 29 10.71 0.07 21.60
N ASP A 30 10.11 0.35 22.75
CA ASP A 30 8.74 -0.05 23.06
C ASP A 30 7.71 0.64 22.13
N CYS A 31 7.40 -0.01 21.01
CA CYS A 31 6.35 0.43 20.08
C CYS A 31 4.96 -0.10 20.47
N SER A 32 4.80 -0.81 21.59
CA SER A 32 3.48 -1.31 22.03
C SER A 32 2.49 -0.17 22.29
N LYS A 33 3.00 1.02 22.62
CA LYS A 33 2.20 2.25 22.82
C LYS A 33 1.97 3.05 21.52
N LEU A 34 2.62 2.67 20.41
CA LEU A 34 2.59 3.38 19.14
C LEU A 34 1.71 2.68 18.09
N VAL A 35 0.70 1.91 18.51
CA VAL A 35 -0.15 1.09 17.63
C VAL A 35 -0.73 1.87 16.43
N GLN A 36 -1.02 3.16 16.61
CA GLN A 36 -1.55 4.02 15.54
C GLN A 36 -0.53 4.29 14.40
N GLN A 37 0.74 3.93 14.58
CA GLN A 37 1.82 4.13 13.61
C GLN A 37 2.07 2.91 12.69
N PHE A 38 1.30 1.84 12.84
CA PHE A 38 1.51 0.57 12.14
C PHE A 38 0.29 0.20 11.30
N PHE A 39 0.04 1.00 10.28
CA PHE A 39 -0.94 0.67 9.26
C PHE A 39 -0.41 1.00 7.87
N VAL A 40 -0.96 0.31 6.87
CA VAL A 40 -0.66 0.55 5.47
C VAL A 40 -1.98 0.72 4.74
N SER A 41 -2.08 1.77 3.95
CA SER A 41 -3.26 2.03 3.13
C SER A 41 -2.88 2.07 1.65
N ILE A 42 -3.62 1.37 0.82
CA ILE A 42 -3.52 1.47 -0.64
C ILE A 42 -4.64 2.39 -1.11
N PHE A 43 -4.25 3.46 -1.79
CA PHE A 43 -5.13 4.49 -2.29
C PHE A 43 -5.23 4.45 -3.81
N LYS A 44 -6.39 4.90 -4.28
CA LYS A 44 -6.68 5.24 -5.67
C LYS A 44 -7.07 6.71 -5.73
N LYS A 45 -6.53 7.44 -6.71
CA LYS A 45 -7.03 8.77 -7.08
C LYS A 45 -7.21 8.84 -8.59
N ASN A 46 -8.13 9.66 -9.06
CA ASN A 46 -8.23 10.01 -10.47
C ASN A 46 -8.62 11.47 -10.63
N ASN A 47 -8.61 11.97 -11.86
CA ASN A 47 -8.89 13.39 -12.11
C ASN A 47 -10.37 13.75 -11.92
N HIS A 48 -11.26 12.76 -11.73
CA HIS A 48 -12.69 12.96 -11.59
C HIS A 48 -13.14 13.11 -10.13
N TYR A 49 -12.39 12.55 -9.18
CA TYR A 49 -12.66 12.65 -7.74
C TYR A 49 -11.49 13.33 -7.03
N GLN A 50 -11.78 14.47 -6.38
CA GLN A 50 -10.76 15.25 -5.66
C GLN A 50 -10.20 14.52 -4.44
N ASP A 51 -11.04 13.71 -3.78
CA ASP A 51 -10.65 12.95 -2.59
C ASP A 51 -10.12 11.56 -2.98
N PRO A 52 -8.93 11.15 -2.48
CA PRO A 52 -8.44 9.79 -2.68
C PRO A 52 -9.32 8.74 -2.01
N GLU A 53 -9.57 7.64 -2.72
CA GLU A 53 -10.31 6.49 -2.22
C GLU A 53 -9.36 5.46 -1.60
N VAL A 54 -9.68 4.98 -0.39
CA VAL A 54 -8.96 3.86 0.26
C VAL A 54 -9.52 2.55 -0.26
N LEU A 55 -8.70 1.74 -0.96
CA LEU A 55 -9.11 0.42 -1.43
C LEU A 55 -8.82 -0.68 -0.40
N LEU A 56 -7.65 -0.61 0.23
CA LEU A 56 -7.23 -1.58 1.24
C LEU A 56 -6.56 -0.85 2.41
N LYS A 57 -6.81 -1.33 3.62
CA LYS A 57 -6.14 -0.87 4.83
C LYS A 57 -5.89 -2.02 5.78
N SER A 58 -4.63 -2.23 6.13
CA SER A 58 -4.20 -3.21 7.12
C SER A 58 -3.59 -2.52 8.34
N TYR A 59 -3.78 -3.13 9.50
CA TYR A 59 -3.16 -2.70 10.76
C TYR A 59 -2.35 -3.85 11.33
N VAL A 60 -1.20 -3.55 11.92
CA VAL A 60 -0.42 -4.52 12.66
C VAL A 60 -0.08 -3.98 14.04
N ARG A 61 -0.07 -4.85 15.05
CA ARG A 61 0.28 -4.47 16.41
C ARG A 61 1.64 -5.03 16.78
N PRO A 62 2.65 -4.18 17.04
CA PRO A 62 3.90 -4.60 17.66
C PRO A 62 3.63 -5.23 19.02
N GLN A 63 4.26 -6.37 19.28
CA GLN A 63 4.30 -6.97 20.61
C GLN A 63 5.66 -6.81 21.30
N ALA A 64 6.52 -5.91 20.80
CA ALA A 64 7.79 -5.59 21.44
C ALA A 64 7.54 -4.99 22.83
N LYS A 65 8.18 -5.56 23.86
CA LYS A 65 8.28 -5.00 25.21
C LYS A 65 9.75 -4.65 25.45
N GLY A 66 10.05 -3.46 25.96
CA GLY A 66 11.44 -3.04 26.23
C GLY A 66 12.18 -2.53 24.99
N ASP A 67 13.52 -2.60 24.99
CA ASP A 67 14.40 -2.04 23.95
C ASP A 67 14.68 -3.01 22.78
N ASP A 68 13.79 -3.97 22.55
CA ASP A 68 13.98 -4.98 21.51
C ASP A 68 13.79 -4.38 20.11
N PHE A 69 14.78 -4.60 19.24
CA PHE A 69 14.64 -4.34 17.82
C PHE A 69 13.62 -5.32 17.23
N LEU A 70 12.55 -4.78 16.63
CA LEU A 70 11.49 -5.58 16.04
C LEU A 70 11.25 -5.18 14.58
N LYS A 71 11.24 -6.19 13.70
CA LYS A 71 10.70 -6.08 12.33
C LYS A 71 9.32 -6.70 12.29
N ILE A 72 8.37 -6.00 11.67
CA ILE A 72 7.00 -6.49 11.54
C ILE A 72 6.49 -6.17 10.15
N SER A 73 6.02 -7.20 9.45
CA SER A 73 5.52 -7.07 8.09
C SER A 73 3.99 -7.12 8.08
N THR A 74 3.39 -6.36 7.19
CA THR A 74 1.98 -6.53 6.80
C THR A 74 1.91 -6.77 5.31
N TYR A 75 1.09 -7.73 4.92
CA TYR A 75 0.73 -7.97 3.54
C TYR A 75 -0.77 -7.79 3.39
N GLN A 76 -1.18 -7.13 2.30
CA GLN A 76 -2.58 -7.01 1.91
C GLN A 76 -2.69 -7.09 0.39
N GLY A 77 -3.81 -7.62 -0.10
CA GLY A 77 -4.12 -7.63 -1.52
C GLY A 77 -5.57 -8.00 -1.78
N GLY A 78 -6.05 -7.65 -2.97
CA GLY A 78 -7.44 -7.86 -3.38
C GLY A 78 -7.67 -7.49 -4.84
N ALA A 79 -8.78 -7.96 -5.40
CA ALA A 79 -9.19 -7.66 -6.76
C ALA A 79 -10.15 -6.46 -6.79
N PHE A 80 -9.86 -5.48 -7.65
CA PHE A 80 -10.64 -4.25 -7.79
C PHE A 80 -10.86 -3.92 -9.27
N LYS A 81 -12.04 -3.38 -9.59
CA LYS A 81 -12.28 -2.75 -10.88
C LYS A 81 -11.58 -1.39 -10.91
N LEU A 82 -10.62 -1.24 -11.81
CA LEU A 82 -9.87 0.00 -12.02
C LEU A 82 -10.03 0.46 -13.47
N TYR A 83 -9.88 1.76 -13.66
CA TYR A 83 -10.01 2.42 -14.95
C TYR A 83 -8.67 2.98 -15.40
N ALA A 84 -8.53 3.17 -16.71
CA ALA A 84 -7.39 3.88 -17.28
C ALA A 84 -7.24 5.26 -16.58
N ASP A 85 -5.99 5.64 -16.33
CA ASP A 85 -5.60 6.85 -15.61
C ASP A 85 -5.95 6.91 -14.11
N ASP A 86 -6.46 5.82 -13.52
CA ASP A 86 -6.42 5.65 -12.07
C ASP A 86 -4.94 5.64 -11.62
N HIS A 87 -4.64 6.48 -10.62
CA HIS A 87 -3.33 6.63 -10.01
C HIS A 87 -3.32 5.96 -8.64
N MET A 88 -2.51 4.92 -8.50
CA MET A 88 -2.43 4.11 -7.31
C MET A 88 -1.18 4.43 -6.50
N TYR A 89 -1.29 4.39 -5.18
CA TYR A 89 -0.15 4.60 -4.28
C TYR A 89 -0.39 3.97 -2.90
N VAL A 90 0.67 3.86 -2.13
CA VAL A 90 0.65 3.34 -0.76
C VAL A 90 1.04 4.46 0.19
N GLU A 91 0.31 4.58 1.30
CA GLU A 91 0.71 5.44 2.41
C GLU A 91 0.92 4.63 3.68
N VAL A 92 1.85 5.15 4.48
CA VAL A 92 2.12 4.76 5.86
C VAL A 92 2.13 6.03 6.73
N PRO A 93 1.96 5.92 8.06
CA PRO A 93 2.07 7.07 8.94
C PRO A 93 3.41 7.80 8.78
N LYS A 94 3.37 9.14 8.81
CA LYS A 94 4.52 10.02 8.48
C LYS A 94 5.82 9.72 9.22
N ASN A 95 5.75 9.19 10.44
CA ASN A 95 6.91 8.92 11.30
C ASN A 95 7.28 7.43 11.37
N SER A 96 6.64 6.59 10.57
CA SER A 96 6.94 5.16 10.51
C SER A 96 8.33 4.92 9.93
N ARG A 97 9.11 4.04 10.57
CA ARG A 97 10.35 3.54 9.99
C ARG A 97 10.05 2.26 9.24
N ILE A 98 10.33 2.24 7.94
CA ILE A 98 10.10 1.08 7.07
C ILE A 98 11.42 0.51 6.56
N SER A 99 11.41 -0.75 6.15
CA SER A 99 12.54 -1.33 5.49
C SER A 99 12.68 -0.84 4.05
N VAL A 100 13.92 -0.58 3.64
CA VAL A 100 14.29 -0.18 2.28
C VAL A 100 14.66 -1.37 1.38
N HIS A 101 14.64 -2.58 1.92
CA HIS A 101 14.92 -3.79 1.14
C HIS A 101 13.72 -4.14 0.27
N GLU A 102 13.97 -4.32 -1.04
CA GLU A 102 12.93 -4.59 -2.04
C GLU A 102 12.11 -5.86 -1.75
N GLN A 103 12.73 -6.88 -1.12
CA GLN A 103 12.03 -8.09 -0.71
C GLN A 103 11.17 -7.93 0.55
N GLU A 104 11.36 -6.84 1.31
CA GLU A 104 10.64 -6.59 2.57
C GLU A 104 9.53 -5.54 2.42
N THR A 105 9.66 -4.62 1.46
CA THR A 105 8.70 -3.54 1.21
C THR A 105 8.50 -3.35 -0.29
N TYR A 106 7.29 -3.62 -0.78
CA TYR A 106 6.94 -3.55 -2.19
C TYR A 106 5.44 -3.29 -2.40
N PHE A 107 5.11 -2.78 -3.58
CA PHE A 107 3.75 -2.53 -4.03
C PHE A 107 3.63 -2.89 -5.51
N GLY A 108 2.53 -3.53 -5.90
CA GLY A 108 2.31 -3.92 -7.28
C GLY A 108 0.85 -4.20 -7.60
N ALA A 109 0.61 -4.38 -8.90
CA ALA A 109 -0.66 -4.82 -9.43
C ALA A 109 -0.49 -5.56 -10.76
N PHE A 110 -1.44 -6.43 -11.08
CA PHE A 110 -1.53 -7.08 -12.39
C PHE A 110 -2.98 -7.22 -12.83
N LEU A 111 -3.20 -7.20 -14.15
CA LEU A 111 -4.51 -7.33 -14.76
C LEU A 111 -4.98 -8.79 -14.65
N LEU A 112 -6.18 -9.00 -14.14
CA LEU A 112 -6.86 -10.30 -14.13
C LEU A 112 -7.77 -10.44 -15.35
N GLU A 113 -8.57 -9.41 -15.62
CA GLU A 113 -9.58 -9.44 -16.67
C GLU A 113 -9.71 -8.03 -17.28
N PRO A 114 -9.51 -7.84 -18.60
CA PRO A 114 -9.83 -6.59 -19.26
C PRO A 114 -11.35 -6.32 -19.19
N SER A 115 -11.74 -5.06 -19.02
CA SER A 115 -13.16 -4.71 -19.23
C SER A 115 -13.52 -4.93 -20.69
N ALA A 116 -14.70 -5.50 -20.95
CA ALA A 116 -15.22 -5.54 -22.31
C ALA A 116 -15.30 -4.10 -22.85
N SER A 117 -14.83 -3.91 -24.08
CA SER A 117 -15.12 -2.69 -24.84
C SER A 117 -16.61 -2.69 -25.16
N ASP A 118 -17.34 -1.74 -24.59
CA ASP A 118 -18.70 -1.40 -25.05
C ASP A 118 -18.67 -0.90 -26.51
#